data_AF-A0A1E7FPZ2-F1
#
_entry.id   AF-A0A1E7FPZ2-F1
#
_cell.length_a   1.000
_cell.length_b   1.000
_cell.length_c   1.000
_cell.angle_alpha   90.00
_cell.angle_beta   90.00
_cell.angle_gamma   90.00
#
_symmetry.space_group_name_H-M   'P 1'
#
loop_
_entity.id
_entity.type
_entity.pdbx_description
1 polymer ?
#
loop_
_entity_poly.entity_id
_entity_poly.type
_entity_poly.pdbx_seq_one_letter_code
_entity_poly.pdbx_strand_id
1 'polypeptide(L)'
;MVDDENTGEHFIYYHLPIWIYCIIGFLTLLAIVCSVGSWAFVYRYRKKPIVAMGQPPFMYTLCFGSLLPLIALSLYLVVQISYKDEKNVLYLSGKVENVCCHFMIWLNYVGLLVIFSALLCKIYRIMKVTQQPLRRGLKILPRQVLWPFVVVLIATIFLLITWSTVNPLNKYIIGEVPDKNLCTAYCENIGAADYDSASLPILYAIQVLILIVQLTLTILAFKIRHLNQELGDSKRIFRLVLFQFIWHTLVTVIMSFGMIDNITIVKIVFSLQFLMYSFSTIGFMILPRIYYVWYEYRYGHLPEYVVMIGGGRTIVRGIDATSSADDVNNNNNGSENGEIEIVSSELSI
;
A
#
# COMPACT_ATOMS: atom_id res chain seq x y z
N MET A 1 21.83 -53.88 -22.51
CA MET A 1 21.83 -52.96 -23.66
C MET A 1 20.39 -52.61 -23.91
N VAL A 2 19.92 -51.59 -23.20
CA VAL A 2 18.68 -50.88 -23.50
C VAL A 2 19.19 -49.68 -24.26
N ASP A 3 18.89 -49.62 -25.55
CA ASP A 3 19.26 -48.50 -26.39
C ASP A 3 18.44 -47.30 -25.91
N ASP A 4 19.09 -46.36 -25.22
CA ASP A 4 18.57 -45.03 -24.94
C ASP A 4 18.45 -44.31 -26.29
N GLU A 5 17.33 -44.57 -26.97
CA GLU A 5 16.93 -43.89 -28.19
C GLU A 5 16.66 -42.44 -27.82
N ASN A 6 17.69 -41.63 -28.12
CA ASN A 6 17.82 -40.22 -27.86
C ASN A 6 16.84 -39.45 -28.76
N THR A 7 15.53 -39.58 -28.51
CA THR A 7 14.50 -38.74 -29.12
C THR A 7 14.61 -37.37 -28.48
N GLY A 8 15.40 -36.50 -29.12
CA GLY A 8 15.45 -35.07 -28.83
C GLY A 8 14.10 -34.43 -29.12
N GLU A 9 13.16 -34.61 -28.21
CA GLU A 9 11.87 -33.94 -28.27
C GLU A 9 12.10 -32.45 -28.01
N HIS A 10 11.87 -31.65 -29.05
CA HIS A 10 11.93 -30.21 -28.96
C HIS A 10 10.76 -29.71 -28.11
N PHE A 11 11.02 -29.45 -26.83
CA PHE A 11 10.02 -28.87 -25.94
C PHE A 11 9.64 -27.46 -26.40
N ILE A 12 8.35 -27.21 -26.68
CA ILE A 12 7.86 -25.89 -27.09
C ILE A 12 7.57 -25.07 -25.83
N TYR A 13 8.50 -24.23 -25.39
CA TYR A 13 8.27 -23.40 -24.22
C TYR A 13 7.29 -22.25 -24.52
N TYR A 14 6.16 -22.15 -23.79
CA TYR A 14 5.34 -20.91 -23.76
C TYR A 14 6.06 -19.84 -22.93
N HIS A 15 7.12 -19.28 -23.51
CA HIS A 15 7.68 -18.06 -23.00
C HIS A 15 6.73 -16.91 -23.34
N LEU A 16 6.33 -16.17 -22.30
CA LEU A 16 5.87 -14.80 -22.47
C LEU A 16 6.85 -14.10 -23.42
N PRO A 17 6.36 -13.46 -24.50
CA PRO A 17 7.26 -12.83 -25.43
C PRO A 17 8.09 -11.76 -24.71
N ILE A 18 9.37 -11.69 -25.03
CA ILE A 18 10.39 -10.91 -24.29
C ILE A 18 9.96 -9.46 -24.07
N TRP A 19 9.27 -8.86 -25.05
CA TRP A 19 8.78 -7.50 -24.96
C TRP A 19 7.78 -7.28 -23.81
N ILE A 20 6.97 -8.28 -23.43
CA ILE A 20 6.06 -8.16 -22.28
C ILE A 20 6.87 -8.06 -20.97
N TYR A 21 7.89 -8.90 -20.80
CA TYR A 21 8.78 -8.80 -19.63
C TYR A 21 9.48 -7.45 -19.56
N CYS A 22 9.94 -6.91 -20.69
CA CYS A 22 10.54 -5.58 -20.75
C CYS A 22 9.55 -4.48 -20.30
N ILE A 23 8.28 -4.56 -20.75
CA ILE A 23 7.24 -3.60 -20.34
C ILE A 23 6.96 -3.71 -18.83
N ILE A 24 6.74 -4.92 -18.31
CA ILE A 24 6.46 -5.12 -16.89
C ILE A 24 7.66 -4.67 -16.04
N GLY A 25 8.88 -5.00 -16.46
CA GLY A 25 10.11 -4.57 -15.80
C GLY A 25 10.26 -3.04 -15.78
N PHE A 26 10.01 -2.38 -16.92
CA PHE A 26 10.03 -0.91 -17.01
C PHE A 26 8.98 -0.27 -16.09
N LEU A 27 7.74 -0.77 -16.10
CA LEU A 27 6.67 -0.27 -15.22
C LEU A 27 7.00 -0.50 -13.74
N THR A 28 7.62 -1.63 -13.41
CA THR A 28 8.07 -1.95 -12.04
C THR A 28 9.16 -0.99 -11.59
N LEU A 29 10.16 -0.72 -12.44
CA LEU A 29 11.22 0.25 -12.16
C LEU A 29 10.63 1.65 -11.94
N LEU A 30 9.72 2.08 -12.81
CA LEU A 30 9.03 3.36 -12.67
C LEU A 30 8.25 3.43 -11.34
N ALA A 31 7.53 2.37 -10.98
CA ALA A 31 6.81 2.29 -9.72
C ALA A 31 7.74 2.38 -8.50
N ILE A 32 8.90 1.72 -8.54
CA ILE A 32 9.91 1.78 -7.47
C ILE A 32 10.44 3.21 -7.33
N VAL A 33 10.80 3.85 -8.45
CA VAL A 33 11.25 5.25 -8.46
C VAL A 33 10.16 6.18 -7.91
N CYS A 34 8.89 5.98 -8.29
CA CYS A 34 7.77 6.74 -7.74
C CYS A 34 7.57 6.52 -6.24
N SER A 35 7.73 5.29 -5.75
CA SER A 35 7.60 4.93 -4.32
C SER A 35 8.72 5.56 -3.48
N VAL A 36 9.97 5.38 -3.90
CA VAL A 36 11.15 5.96 -3.23
C VAL A 36 11.13 7.48 -3.31
N GLY A 37 10.78 8.05 -4.47
CA GLY A 37 10.62 9.49 -4.64
C GLY A 37 9.51 10.06 -3.76
N SER A 38 8.40 9.35 -3.60
CA SER A 38 7.31 9.70 -2.69
C SER A 38 7.76 9.67 -1.23
N TRP A 39 8.54 8.66 -0.84
CA TRP A 39 9.13 8.59 0.50
C TRP A 39 10.07 9.78 0.75
N ALA A 40 11.01 10.03 -0.17
CA ALA A 40 11.94 11.17 -0.08
C ALA A 40 11.21 12.52 -0.03
N PHE A 41 10.13 12.68 -0.82
CA PHE A 41 9.28 13.85 -0.79
C PHE A 41 8.64 14.06 0.58
N VAL A 42 7.99 13.04 1.15
CA VAL A 42 7.38 13.12 2.49
C VAL A 42 8.42 13.47 3.53
N TYR A 43 9.64 12.93 3.42
CA TYR A 43 10.75 13.24 4.32
C TYR A 43 11.17 14.70 4.24
N ARG A 44 11.38 15.21 3.02
CA ARG A 44 11.83 16.59 2.77
C ARG A 44 10.81 17.64 3.21
N TYR A 45 9.52 17.36 3.02
CA TYR A 45 8.43 18.32 3.23
C TYR A 45 7.62 18.06 4.51
N ARG A 46 8.08 17.20 5.42
CA ARG A 46 7.36 16.86 6.67
C ARG A 46 6.99 18.06 7.55
N LYS A 47 7.74 19.17 7.45
CA LYS A 47 7.50 20.41 8.21
C LYS A 47 6.41 21.30 7.58
N LYS A 48 6.08 21.11 6.30
CA LYS A 48 5.03 21.87 5.63
C LYS A 48 3.66 21.43 6.17
N PRO A 49 2.74 22.37 6.43
CA PRO A 49 1.51 22.07 7.16
C PRO A 49 0.62 21.07 6.38
N ILE A 50 0.64 21.11 5.04
CA ILE A 50 -0.10 20.18 4.16
C ILE A 50 0.34 18.72 4.39
N VAL A 51 1.65 18.49 4.49
CA VAL A 51 2.21 17.14 4.70
C VAL A 51 2.04 16.74 6.17
N ALA A 52 2.33 17.66 7.09
CA ALA A 52 2.18 17.46 8.53
C ALA A 52 0.76 17.04 8.92
N MET A 53 -0.27 17.63 8.28
CA MET A 53 -1.68 17.32 8.55
C MET A 53 -2.02 15.84 8.35
N GLY A 54 -1.40 15.16 7.38
CA GLY A 54 -1.65 13.73 7.18
C GLY A 54 -0.75 12.78 7.93
N GLN A 55 0.01 13.27 8.91
CA GLN A 55 0.83 12.48 9.81
C GLN A 55 1.96 11.75 9.06
N PRO A 56 3.14 12.39 8.90
CA PRO A 56 4.26 11.83 8.15
C PRO A 56 4.62 10.37 8.48
N PRO A 57 4.60 9.91 9.77
CA PRO A 57 4.87 8.51 10.09
C PRO A 57 3.97 7.53 9.33
N PHE A 58 2.69 7.83 9.23
CA PHE A 58 1.73 7.01 8.52
C PHE A 58 2.01 6.99 7.01
N MET A 59 2.41 8.13 6.43
CA MET A 59 2.78 8.19 5.02
C MET A 59 4.05 7.37 4.71
N TYR A 60 5.04 7.34 5.61
CA TYR A 60 6.22 6.47 5.44
C TYR A 60 5.83 5.00 5.43
N THR A 61 4.96 4.58 6.36
CA THR A 61 4.48 3.20 6.41
C THR A 61 3.74 2.81 5.13
N LEU A 62 2.95 3.72 4.54
CA LEU A 62 2.31 3.47 3.24
C LEU A 62 3.32 3.33 2.09
N CYS A 63 4.33 4.21 2.01
CA CYS A 63 5.37 4.13 0.98
C CYS A 63 6.14 2.81 1.09
N PHE A 64 6.53 2.45 2.32
CA PHE A 64 7.22 1.21 2.61
C PHE A 64 6.36 -0.01 2.25
N GLY A 65 5.09 -0.01 2.67
CA GLY A 65 4.12 -1.06 2.32
C GLY A 65 3.94 -1.21 0.81
N SER A 66 3.90 -0.11 0.05
CA SER A 66 3.84 -0.15 -1.42
C SER A 66 5.15 -0.57 -2.09
N LEU A 67 6.30 -0.44 -1.43
CA LEU A 67 7.58 -0.90 -1.96
C LEU A 67 7.68 -2.43 -1.94
N LEU A 68 7.13 -3.09 -0.91
CA LEU A 68 7.28 -4.53 -0.70
C LEU A 68 6.71 -5.39 -1.86
N PRO A 69 5.49 -5.15 -2.38
CA PRO A 69 5.01 -5.84 -3.58
C PRO A 69 5.86 -5.55 -4.82
N LEU A 70 6.42 -4.35 -4.97
CA LEU A 70 7.30 -4.05 -6.12
C LEU A 70 8.62 -4.83 -6.06
N ILE A 71 9.18 -5.02 -4.85
CA ILE A 71 10.35 -5.87 -4.65
C ILE A 71 9.98 -7.33 -4.97
N ALA A 72 8.83 -7.80 -4.49
CA ALA A 72 8.33 -9.15 -4.79
C ALA A 72 8.17 -9.39 -6.31
N LEU A 73 7.59 -8.43 -7.03
CA LEU A 73 7.46 -8.49 -8.49
C LEU A 73 8.82 -8.47 -9.18
N SER A 74 9.78 -7.71 -8.66
CA SER A 74 11.14 -7.68 -9.21
C SER A 74 11.82 -9.06 -9.06
N LEU A 75 11.71 -9.70 -7.90
CA LEU A 75 12.19 -11.07 -7.68
C LEU A 75 11.51 -12.07 -8.61
N TYR A 76 10.20 -11.94 -8.79
CA TYR A 76 9.44 -12.76 -9.75
C TYR A 76 9.98 -12.64 -11.17
N LEU A 77 10.20 -11.42 -11.66
CA LEU A 77 10.73 -11.18 -13.00
C LEU A 77 12.14 -11.76 -13.17
N VAL A 78 13.00 -11.63 -12.15
CA VAL A 78 14.35 -12.23 -12.17
C VAL A 78 14.25 -13.74 -12.33
N VAL A 79 13.44 -14.43 -11.52
CA VAL A 79 13.25 -15.88 -11.61
C VAL A 79 12.72 -16.30 -12.99
N GLN A 80 11.77 -15.54 -13.55
CA GLN A 80 11.21 -15.85 -14.88
C GLN A 80 12.22 -15.66 -16.02
N ILE A 81 13.14 -14.69 -15.92
CA ILE A 81 14.16 -14.42 -16.93
C ILE A 81 15.34 -15.39 -16.85
N SER A 82 15.72 -15.81 -15.63
CA SER A 82 16.85 -16.71 -15.38
C SER A 82 16.73 -18.08 -16.06
N TYR A 83 15.52 -18.52 -16.41
CA TYR A 83 15.26 -19.85 -16.96
C TYR A 83 15.56 -20.02 -18.47
N LYS A 84 16.41 -19.18 -19.08
CA LYS A 84 16.52 -19.14 -20.55
C LYS A 84 17.64 -20.03 -21.13
N ASP A 85 17.39 -21.33 -21.20
CA ASP A 85 17.93 -22.29 -22.20
C ASP A 85 19.46 -22.61 -22.28
N GLU A 86 19.71 -23.82 -22.75
CA GLU A 86 20.81 -24.75 -22.46
C GLU A 86 22.22 -24.27 -22.84
N LYS A 87 22.34 -23.23 -23.68
CA LYS A 87 23.61 -22.90 -24.35
C LYS A 87 24.28 -21.60 -23.93
N ASN A 88 23.63 -20.67 -23.20
CA ASN A 88 24.26 -19.37 -22.88
C ASN A 88 23.66 -18.59 -21.70
N VAL A 89 22.99 -19.22 -20.73
CA VAL A 89 22.37 -18.48 -19.62
C VAL A 89 22.85 -18.93 -18.25
N LEU A 90 23.03 -17.92 -17.40
CA LEU A 90 23.53 -17.98 -16.04
C LEU A 90 22.56 -18.81 -15.17
N TYR A 91 22.80 -20.12 -15.06
CA TYR A 91 22.02 -20.99 -14.19
C TYR A 91 22.09 -20.47 -12.75
N LEU A 92 21.00 -19.89 -12.27
CA LEU A 92 20.83 -19.73 -10.83
C LEU A 92 20.72 -21.13 -10.25
N SER A 93 21.46 -21.40 -9.17
CA SER A 93 21.29 -22.65 -8.43
C SER A 93 19.81 -22.77 -8.02
N GLY A 94 19.17 -23.92 -8.27
CA GLY A 94 17.75 -24.12 -7.95
C GLY A 94 17.38 -23.79 -6.49
N LYS A 95 18.36 -23.81 -5.58
CA LYS A 95 18.18 -23.30 -4.20
C LYS A 95 17.81 -21.81 -4.15
N VAL A 96 18.44 -20.98 -4.97
CA VAL A 96 18.20 -19.52 -5.02
C VAL A 96 16.81 -19.24 -5.59
N GLU A 97 16.40 -19.99 -6.61
CA GLU A 97 15.06 -19.84 -7.23
C GLU A 97 13.95 -20.16 -6.23
N ASN A 98 14.09 -21.26 -5.49
CA ASN A 98 13.13 -21.65 -4.44
C ASN A 98 13.01 -20.56 -3.36
N VAL A 99 14.15 -20.02 -2.92
CA VAL A 99 14.19 -18.93 -1.93
C VAL A 99 13.48 -17.68 -2.47
N CYS A 100 13.75 -17.27 -3.71
CA CYS A 100 13.09 -16.14 -4.35
C CYS A 100 11.57 -16.32 -4.46
N CYS A 101 11.10 -17.52 -4.82
CA CYS A 101 9.67 -17.83 -4.90
C CYS A 101 8.96 -17.68 -3.54
N HIS A 102 9.57 -18.17 -2.45
CA HIS A 102 9.04 -17.98 -1.09
C HIS A 102 9.00 -16.50 -0.70
N PHE A 103 10.12 -15.80 -0.87
CA PHE A 103 10.22 -14.38 -0.51
C PHE A 103 9.25 -13.51 -1.29
N MET A 104 9.00 -13.81 -2.56
CA MET A 104 8.00 -13.11 -3.37
C MET A 104 6.61 -13.15 -2.70
N ILE A 105 6.14 -14.34 -2.33
CA ILE A 105 4.81 -14.52 -1.72
C ILE A 105 4.74 -13.81 -0.37
N TRP A 106 5.79 -13.97 0.45
CA TRP A 106 5.91 -13.29 1.75
C TRP A 106 5.87 -11.76 1.63
N LEU A 107 6.73 -11.19 0.78
CA LEU A 107 6.85 -9.74 0.61
C LEU A 107 5.55 -9.13 0.08
N ASN A 108 4.84 -9.83 -0.81
CA ASN A 108 3.53 -9.39 -1.29
C ASN A 108 2.51 -9.30 -0.15
N TYR A 109 2.30 -10.41 0.58
CA TYR A 109 1.29 -10.45 1.64
C TYR A 109 1.61 -9.53 2.81
N VAL A 110 2.88 -9.48 3.24
CA VAL A 110 3.33 -8.53 4.27
C VAL A 110 3.15 -7.08 3.80
N GLY A 111 3.48 -6.78 2.55
CA GLY A 111 3.27 -5.46 1.95
C GLY A 111 1.82 -5.01 1.99
N LEU A 112 0.89 -5.88 1.58
CA LEU A 112 -0.55 -5.61 1.62
C LEU A 112 -1.04 -5.38 3.04
N LEU A 113 -0.61 -6.19 4.01
CA LEU A 113 -0.96 -5.98 5.41
C LEU A 113 -0.43 -4.67 5.95
N VAL A 114 0.80 -4.28 5.61
CA VAL A 114 1.37 -2.99 6.04
C VAL A 114 0.54 -1.83 5.47
N ILE A 115 0.13 -1.89 4.20
CA ILE A 115 -0.75 -0.89 3.58
C ILE A 115 -2.10 -0.83 4.31
N PHE A 116 -2.79 -1.97 4.45
CA PHE A 116 -4.13 -2.03 5.03
C PHE A 116 -4.14 -1.67 6.52
N SER A 117 -3.17 -2.17 7.30
CA SER A 117 -3.04 -1.85 8.72
C SER A 117 -2.81 -0.36 8.95
N ALA A 118 -1.95 0.26 8.13
CA ALA A 118 -1.77 1.69 8.17
C ALA A 118 -3.11 2.39 7.88
N LEU A 119 -3.76 2.08 6.75
CA LEU A 119 -5.01 2.76 6.35
C LEU A 119 -6.09 2.62 7.42
N LEU A 120 -6.16 1.45 8.05
CA LEU A 120 -7.11 1.17 9.12
C LEU A 120 -6.79 1.98 10.37
N CYS A 121 -5.52 2.06 10.79
CA CYS A 121 -5.10 2.91 11.90
C CYS A 121 -5.54 4.38 11.69
N LYS A 122 -5.36 4.88 10.47
CA LYS A 122 -5.77 6.26 10.12
C LYS A 122 -7.29 6.43 10.15
N ILE A 123 -8.05 5.55 9.50
CA ILE A 123 -9.52 5.60 9.49
C ILE A 123 -10.08 5.50 10.91
N TYR A 124 -9.56 4.57 11.71
CA TYR A 124 -10.05 4.37 13.07
C TYR A 124 -9.77 5.59 13.95
N ARG A 125 -8.58 6.20 13.84
CA ARG A 125 -8.28 7.45 14.54
C ARG A 125 -9.28 8.55 14.17
N ILE A 126 -9.57 8.72 12.88
CA ILE A 126 -10.58 9.67 12.40
C ILE A 126 -11.94 9.36 13.03
N MET A 127 -12.39 8.11 12.96
CA MET A 127 -13.66 7.67 13.53
C MET A 127 -13.76 7.99 15.03
N LYS A 128 -12.73 7.68 15.82
CA LYS A 128 -12.73 7.97 17.26
C LYS A 128 -12.77 9.46 17.58
N VAL A 129 -12.00 10.27 16.86
CA VAL A 129 -11.99 11.73 17.05
C VAL A 129 -13.37 12.32 16.74
N THR A 130 -14.02 11.85 15.68
CA THR A 130 -15.36 12.36 15.29
C THR A 130 -16.51 11.87 16.19
N GLN A 131 -16.40 10.71 16.81
CA GLN A 131 -17.44 10.14 17.68
C GLN A 131 -17.49 10.79 19.08
N GLN A 132 -16.51 11.60 19.46
CA GLN A 132 -16.45 12.22 20.79
C GLN A 132 -16.51 13.76 20.71
N PRO A 133 -17.58 14.34 20.15
CA PRO A 133 -17.70 15.80 20.01
C PRO A 133 -17.70 16.52 21.36
N LEU A 134 -18.15 15.85 22.43
CA LEU A 134 -18.32 16.40 23.78
C LEU A 134 -17.07 16.31 24.67
N ARG A 135 -16.00 15.62 24.24
CA ARG A 135 -14.75 15.48 25.00
C ARG A 135 -13.54 15.98 24.19
N ARG A 136 -13.64 17.21 23.68
CA ARG A 136 -12.51 17.94 23.07
C ARG A 136 -11.43 18.17 24.14
N GLY A 137 -10.48 17.24 24.26
CA GLY A 137 -9.37 17.35 25.22
C GLY A 137 -8.89 16.02 25.79
N LEU A 138 -9.68 14.94 25.70
CA LEU A 138 -9.19 13.65 26.17
C LEU A 138 -8.22 13.05 25.13
N LYS A 139 -6.94 12.97 25.48
CA LYS A 139 -5.89 12.34 24.67
C LYS A 139 -6.18 10.84 24.56
N ILE A 140 -6.89 10.43 23.50
CA ILE A 140 -7.14 9.01 23.22
C ILE A 140 -5.80 8.33 22.97
N LEU A 141 -5.46 7.35 23.80
CA LEU A 141 -4.20 6.63 23.68
C LEU A 141 -4.25 5.73 22.43
N PRO A 142 -3.30 5.86 21.49
CA PRO A 142 -3.31 5.09 20.24
C PRO A 142 -3.18 3.57 20.44
N ARG A 143 -2.70 3.13 21.62
CA ARG A 143 -2.43 1.72 21.93
C ARG A 143 -3.67 0.82 21.89
N GLN A 144 -4.83 1.32 22.33
CA GLN A 144 -6.07 0.52 22.37
C GLN A 144 -6.65 0.25 20.97
N VAL A 145 -6.33 1.13 20.03
CA VAL A 145 -6.78 1.05 18.63
C VAL A 145 -5.91 0.08 17.83
N LEU A 146 -4.62 0.02 18.17
CA LEU A 146 -3.64 -0.74 17.43
C LEU A 146 -3.78 -2.26 17.61
N TRP A 147 -4.37 -2.69 18.74
CA TRP A 147 -4.46 -4.10 19.13
C TRP A 147 -5.04 -5.06 18.07
N PRO A 148 -6.24 -4.82 17.50
CA PRO A 148 -6.79 -5.71 16.47
C PRO A 148 -5.88 -5.83 15.24
N PHE A 149 -5.10 -4.79 14.90
CA PHE A 149 -4.16 -4.86 13.76
C PHE A 149 -2.94 -5.70 14.08
N VAL A 150 -2.41 -5.58 15.29
CA VAL A 150 -1.31 -6.43 15.75
C VAL A 150 -1.74 -7.89 15.73
N VAL A 151 -2.96 -8.20 16.16
CA VAL A 151 -3.52 -9.55 16.11
C VAL A 151 -3.60 -10.07 14.67
N VAL A 152 -4.14 -9.29 13.74
CA VAL A 152 -4.21 -9.67 12.31
C VAL A 152 -2.81 -9.88 11.72
N LEU A 153 -1.87 -8.98 12.00
CA LEU A 153 -0.50 -9.07 11.50
C LEU A 153 0.21 -10.34 12.01
N ILE A 154 0.09 -10.63 13.32
CA ILE A 154 0.65 -11.85 13.92
C ILE A 154 -0.01 -13.09 13.30
N ALA A 155 -1.35 -13.08 13.14
CA ALA A 155 -2.07 -14.19 12.53
C ALA A 155 -1.59 -14.46 11.09
N THR A 156 -1.39 -13.42 10.28
CA THR A 156 -0.89 -13.64 8.92
C THR A 156 0.56 -14.09 8.87
N ILE A 157 1.44 -13.55 9.73
CA ILE A 157 2.83 -14.03 9.83
C ILE A 157 2.83 -15.51 10.24
N PHE A 158 2.00 -15.90 11.20
CA PHE A 158 1.88 -17.30 11.61
C PHE A 158 1.41 -18.21 10.47
N LEU A 159 0.41 -17.78 9.69
CA LEU A 159 -0.07 -18.51 8.52
C LEU A 159 1.01 -18.62 7.43
N LEU A 160 1.79 -17.57 7.20
CA LEU A 160 2.90 -17.57 6.25
C LEU A 160 4.03 -18.53 6.69
N ILE A 161 4.38 -18.54 7.97
CA ILE A 161 5.33 -19.51 8.54
C ILE A 161 4.81 -20.92 8.34
N THR A 162 3.54 -21.16 8.73
CA THR A 162 2.90 -22.48 8.61
C THR A 162 2.93 -22.96 7.16
N TRP A 163 2.54 -22.11 6.22
CA TRP A 163 2.60 -22.41 4.79
C TRP A 163 4.03 -22.77 4.34
N SER A 164 5.03 -21.98 4.72
CA SER A 164 6.44 -22.26 4.38
C SER A 164 6.98 -23.55 5.00
N THR A 165 6.46 -23.97 6.15
CA THR A 165 6.87 -25.22 6.82
C THR A 165 6.17 -26.48 6.31
N VAL A 166 4.90 -26.38 5.91
CA VAL A 166 4.10 -27.54 5.47
C VAL A 166 4.54 -28.01 4.09
N ASN A 167 4.81 -27.07 3.20
CA ASN A 167 5.34 -27.38 1.88
C ASN A 167 6.51 -26.43 1.60
N PRO A 168 7.72 -26.73 2.12
CA PRO A 168 8.90 -26.03 1.67
C PRO A 168 8.99 -26.31 0.17
N LEU A 169 8.75 -25.29 -0.67
CA LEU A 169 8.95 -25.31 -2.13
C LEU A 169 10.34 -25.87 -2.44
N ASN A 170 10.48 -27.18 -2.43
CA ASN A 170 11.73 -27.89 -2.52
C ASN A 170 11.93 -28.44 -3.92
N LYS A 171 10.86 -28.48 -4.72
CA LYS A 171 10.96 -28.72 -6.14
C LYS A 171 10.51 -27.48 -6.89
N TYR A 172 11.45 -26.95 -7.66
CA TYR A 172 11.08 -26.33 -8.90
C TYR A 172 10.72 -27.48 -9.85
N ILE A 173 9.43 -27.68 -10.11
CA ILE A 173 8.99 -28.73 -11.04
C ILE A 173 9.02 -28.18 -12.45
N ILE A 174 9.78 -28.86 -13.31
CA ILE A 174 9.62 -28.74 -14.75
C ILE A 174 8.39 -29.60 -15.08
N GLY A 175 7.21 -28.99 -15.12
CA GLY A 175 5.99 -29.72 -15.43
C GLY A 175 5.95 -30.04 -16.92
N GLU A 176 5.93 -31.32 -17.27
CA GLU A 176 5.66 -31.81 -18.63
C GLU A 176 4.15 -31.85 -18.85
N VAL A 177 3.63 -31.10 -19.82
CA VAL A 177 2.24 -31.24 -20.26
C VAL A 177 2.16 -32.45 -21.20
N PRO A 178 1.48 -33.56 -20.83
CA PRO A 178 1.58 -34.85 -21.50
C PRO A 178 1.13 -34.85 -22.97
N ASP A 179 0.36 -33.85 -23.39
CA ASP A 179 -0.12 -33.73 -24.78
C ASP A 179 0.68 -32.76 -25.67
N LYS A 180 1.65 -32.01 -25.11
CA LYS A 180 2.28 -30.88 -25.83
C LYS A 180 3.81 -30.84 -25.76
N ASN A 181 4.46 -31.84 -25.16
CA ASN A 181 5.91 -31.85 -24.89
C ASN A 181 6.35 -30.47 -24.40
N LEU A 182 5.68 -29.99 -23.35
CA LEU A 182 5.78 -28.59 -22.95
C LEU A 182 6.33 -28.51 -21.54
N CYS A 183 7.54 -27.97 -21.41
CA CYS A 183 8.17 -27.70 -20.12
C CYS A 183 7.93 -26.23 -19.77
N THR A 184 7.32 -25.94 -18.61
CA THR A 184 7.24 -24.55 -18.12
C THR A 184 7.74 -24.43 -16.70
N ALA A 185 8.61 -23.44 -16.55
CA ALA A 185 9.11 -22.91 -15.30
C ALA A 185 8.09 -22.02 -14.61
N TYR A 186 7.66 -22.41 -13.42
CA TYR A 186 6.89 -21.54 -12.53
C TYR A 186 7.18 -21.92 -11.08
N CYS A 187 7.03 -20.95 -10.18
CA CYS A 187 6.95 -21.27 -8.76
C CYS A 187 5.72 -22.17 -8.59
N GLU A 188 5.94 -23.44 -8.22
CA GLU A 188 4.97 -24.54 -8.27
C GLU A 188 3.60 -24.19 -7.68
N ASN A 189 3.56 -23.33 -6.66
CA ASN A 189 2.36 -22.81 -6.00
C ASN A 189 1.42 -21.92 -6.84
N ILE A 190 1.66 -21.75 -8.15
CA ILE A 190 0.85 -20.87 -9.01
C ILE A 190 0.12 -21.63 -10.14
N GLY A 191 0.34 -22.92 -10.42
CA GLY A 191 -0.32 -23.53 -11.59
C GLY A 191 -0.39 -25.06 -11.79
N ALA A 192 0.12 -25.93 -10.91
CA ALA A 192 0.17 -27.37 -11.24
C ALA A 192 -1.02 -28.15 -10.68
N ALA A 193 -1.72 -28.95 -11.50
CA ALA A 193 -2.83 -29.82 -11.05
C ALA A 193 -2.40 -30.96 -10.09
N ASP A 194 -1.11 -31.11 -9.80
CA ASP A 194 -0.55 -32.13 -8.91
C ASP A 194 -0.22 -31.58 -7.52
N TYR A 195 -1.13 -30.74 -6.99
CA TYR A 195 -0.97 -30.13 -5.67
C TYR A 195 -1.16 -31.16 -4.58
N ASP A 196 -0.09 -31.40 -3.82
CA ASP A 196 -0.20 -31.97 -2.49
C ASP A 196 -1.18 -31.10 -1.67
N SER A 197 -2.31 -31.70 -1.29
CA SER A 197 -3.54 -31.01 -0.87
C SER A 197 -3.42 -30.10 0.36
N ALA A 198 -2.29 -30.10 1.06
CA ALA A 198 -2.11 -29.44 2.34
C ALA A 198 -1.76 -27.94 2.27
N SER A 199 -1.05 -27.46 1.24
CA SER A 199 -0.57 -26.06 1.19
C SER A 199 -1.63 -25.06 0.69
N LEU A 200 -2.47 -25.50 -0.24
CA LEU A 200 -3.50 -24.71 -0.90
C LEU A 200 -4.57 -24.18 0.08
N PRO A 201 -5.10 -24.98 1.03
CA PRO A 201 -6.02 -24.47 2.06
C PRO A 201 -5.42 -23.33 2.89
N ILE A 202 -4.11 -23.37 3.19
CA ILE A 202 -3.43 -22.34 3.98
C ILE A 202 -3.34 -21.02 3.17
N LEU A 203 -3.02 -21.10 1.88
CA LEU A 203 -3.02 -19.91 1.01
C LEU A 203 -4.43 -19.31 0.87
N TYR A 204 -5.45 -20.14 0.69
CA TYR A 204 -6.83 -19.66 0.70
C TYR A 204 -7.23 -19.03 2.04
N ALA A 205 -6.78 -19.58 3.17
CA ALA A 205 -7.01 -18.99 4.49
C ALA A 205 -6.35 -17.60 4.61
N ILE A 206 -5.12 -17.42 4.11
CA ILE A 206 -4.45 -16.10 4.05
C ILE A 206 -5.25 -15.14 3.17
N GLN A 207 -5.71 -15.59 2.01
CA GLN A 207 -6.48 -14.76 1.08
C GLN A 207 -7.81 -14.31 1.70
N VAL A 208 -8.54 -15.23 2.34
CA VAL A 208 -9.79 -14.93 3.04
C VAL A 208 -9.55 -13.95 4.18
N LEU A 209 -8.47 -14.13 4.95
CA LEU A 209 -8.10 -13.20 6.03
C LEU A 209 -7.88 -11.78 5.49
N ILE A 210 -7.14 -11.64 4.39
CA ILE A 210 -6.91 -10.33 3.75
C ILE A 210 -8.21 -9.72 3.24
N LEU A 211 -9.08 -10.52 2.63
CA LEU A 211 -10.38 -10.07 2.15
C LEU A 211 -11.26 -9.55 3.31
N ILE A 212 -11.27 -10.23 4.46
CA ILE A 212 -11.99 -9.79 5.66
C ILE A 212 -11.45 -8.44 6.16
N VAL A 213 -10.13 -8.28 6.21
CA VAL A 213 -9.48 -7.02 6.62
C VAL A 213 -9.85 -5.89 5.65
N GLN A 214 -9.80 -6.17 4.36
CA GLN A 214 -10.13 -5.21 3.32
C GLN A 214 -11.62 -4.82 3.33
N LEU A 215 -12.52 -5.78 3.56
CA LEU A 215 -13.95 -5.54 3.70
C LEU A 215 -14.22 -4.68 4.95
N THR A 216 -13.60 -5.00 6.07
CA THR A 216 -13.70 -4.21 7.31
C THR A 216 -13.23 -2.77 7.09
N LEU A 217 -12.09 -2.61 6.41
CA LEU A 217 -11.56 -1.29 6.04
C LEU A 217 -12.53 -0.52 5.14
N THR A 218 -13.14 -1.19 4.17
CA THR A 218 -14.13 -0.60 3.25
C THR A 218 -15.39 -0.15 3.99
N ILE A 219 -15.91 -0.97 4.90
CA ILE A 219 -17.10 -0.65 5.72
C ILE A 219 -16.80 0.55 6.62
N LEU A 220 -15.64 0.57 7.28
CA LEU A 220 -15.24 1.69 8.13
C LEU A 220 -15.05 2.97 7.30
N ALA A 221 -14.40 2.87 6.14
CA ALA A 221 -14.22 3.97 5.20
C ALA A 221 -15.57 4.52 4.71
N PHE A 222 -16.54 3.64 4.43
CA PHE A 222 -17.88 4.02 4.03
C PHE A 222 -18.62 4.75 5.16
N LYS A 223 -18.49 4.29 6.41
CA LYS A 223 -19.12 4.92 7.58
C LYS A 223 -18.60 6.34 7.81
N ILE A 224 -17.30 6.58 7.60
CA ILE A 224 -16.70 7.91 7.83
C ILE A 224 -16.87 8.88 6.66
N ARG A 225 -17.40 8.44 5.51
CA ARG A 225 -17.45 9.27 4.28
C ARG A 225 -18.30 10.53 4.40
N HIS A 226 -19.27 10.51 5.32
CA HIS A 226 -20.24 11.58 5.57
C HIS A 226 -19.76 12.59 6.61
N LEU A 227 -18.67 12.30 7.33
CA LEU A 227 -18.10 13.26 8.27
C LEU A 227 -17.51 14.43 7.49
N ASN A 228 -17.84 15.66 7.92
CA ASN A 228 -17.61 16.91 7.20
C ASN A 228 -16.19 17.01 6.60
N GLN A 229 -16.10 17.70 5.45
CA GLN A 229 -14.93 17.87 4.56
C GLN A 229 -13.61 18.29 5.23
N GLU A 230 -13.67 18.68 6.50
CA GLU A 230 -12.55 19.04 7.37
C GLU A 230 -11.39 18.02 7.39
N LEU A 231 -11.70 16.75 7.10
CA LEU A 231 -10.71 15.67 6.94
C LEU A 231 -10.77 15.09 5.52
N GLY A 232 -10.60 15.91 4.48
CA GLY A 232 -10.64 15.54 3.06
C GLY A 232 -9.82 14.31 2.63
N ASP A 233 -8.95 13.81 3.50
CA ASP A 233 -8.31 12.50 3.40
C ASP A 233 -9.31 11.31 3.42
N SER A 234 -10.44 11.39 4.13
CA SER A 234 -11.38 10.26 4.29
C SER A 234 -11.96 9.79 2.95
N LYS A 235 -12.38 10.72 2.09
CA LYS A 235 -12.89 10.43 0.75
C LYS A 235 -11.81 9.82 -0.16
N ARG A 236 -10.55 10.22 0.00
CA ARG A 236 -9.42 9.65 -0.76
C ARG A 236 -9.14 8.23 -0.33
N ILE A 237 -9.10 7.98 0.97
CA ILE A 237 -8.91 6.64 1.53
C ILE A 237 -10.07 5.73 1.09
N PHE A 238 -11.32 6.20 1.17
CA PHE A 238 -12.46 5.41 0.69
C PHE A 238 -12.34 5.03 -0.79
N ARG A 239 -12.02 5.99 -1.66
CA ARG A 239 -11.80 5.72 -3.10
C ARG A 239 -10.67 4.73 -3.34
N LEU A 240 -9.55 4.87 -2.62
CA LEU A 240 -8.42 3.95 -2.69
C LEU A 240 -8.83 2.51 -2.31
N VAL A 241 -9.44 2.36 -1.14
CA VAL A 241 -9.80 1.04 -0.60
C VAL A 241 -10.86 0.37 -1.46
N LEU A 242 -11.86 1.11 -1.93
CA LEU A 242 -12.89 0.62 -2.84
C LEU A 242 -12.27 0.15 -4.17
N PHE A 243 -11.38 0.95 -4.75
CA PHE A 243 -10.67 0.61 -5.97
C PHE A 243 -9.86 -0.68 -5.81
N GLN A 244 -9.08 -0.78 -4.72
CA GLN A 244 -8.31 -1.98 -4.41
C GLN A 244 -9.20 -3.20 -4.15
N PHE A 245 -10.40 -3.03 -3.59
CA PHE A 245 -11.34 -4.12 -3.31
C PHE A 245 -11.93 -4.69 -4.59
N ILE A 246 -12.39 -3.81 -5.49
CA ILE A 246 -12.89 -4.20 -6.80
C ILE A 246 -11.79 -4.90 -7.60
N TRP A 247 -10.59 -4.32 -7.64
CA TRP A 247 -9.45 -4.89 -8.37
C TRP A 247 -9.04 -6.27 -7.82
N HIS A 248 -8.94 -6.42 -6.50
CA HIS A 248 -8.62 -7.69 -5.87
C HIS A 248 -9.66 -8.78 -6.14
N THR A 249 -10.94 -8.44 -6.07
CA THR A 249 -12.03 -9.38 -6.35
C THR A 249 -12.00 -9.81 -7.82
N LEU A 250 -11.80 -8.85 -8.74
CA LEU A 250 -11.68 -9.11 -10.17
C LEU A 250 -10.51 -10.08 -10.47
N VAL A 251 -9.33 -9.80 -9.93
CA VAL A 251 -8.16 -10.68 -10.14
C VAL A 251 -8.36 -12.05 -9.51
N THR A 252 -8.95 -12.14 -8.32
CA THR A 252 -9.24 -13.44 -7.68
C THR A 252 -10.18 -14.28 -8.55
N VAL A 253 -11.23 -13.67 -9.12
CA VAL A 253 -12.15 -14.36 -10.04
C VAL A 253 -11.43 -14.82 -11.30
N ILE A 254 -10.63 -13.94 -11.93
CA ILE A 254 -9.86 -14.29 -13.14
C ILE A 254 -8.87 -15.42 -12.85
N MET A 255 -8.21 -15.42 -11.70
CA MET A 255 -7.28 -16.49 -11.32
C MET A 255 -8.04 -17.81 -11.09
N SER A 256 -9.18 -17.79 -10.41
CA SER A 256 -9.95 -19.02 -10.17
C SER A 256 -10.50 -19.67 -11.44
N PHE A 257 -10.91 -18.88 -12.43
CA PHE A 257 -11.47 -19.40 -13.70
C PHE A 257 -10.44 -19.55 -14.82
N GLY A 258 -9.45 -18.67 -14.88
CA GLY A 258 -8.48 -18.57 -15.98
C GLY A 258 -7.31 -19.56 -15.89
N MET A 259 -7.15 -20.25 -14.75
CA MET A 259 -6.12 -21.27 -14.54
C MET A 259 -6.26 -22.50 -15.45
N ILE A 260 -7.39 -22.66 -16.14
CA ILE A 260 -7.67 -23.89 -16.88
C ILE A 260 -6.94 -23.89 -18.24
N ASP A 261 -6.75 -22.74 -18.90
CA ASP A 261 -6.38 -22.75 -20.33
C ASP A 261 -5.15 -21.90 -20.72
N ASN A 262 -4.78 -20.87 -19.97
CA ASN A 262 -3.71 -19.95 -20.41
C ASN A 262 -2.87 -19.35 -19.29
N ILE A 263 -1.75 -20.01 -18.99
CA ILE A 263 -0.75 -19.56 -18.01
C ILE A 263 -0.18 -18.16 -18.30
N THR A 264 -0.16 -17.74 -19.57
CA THR A 264 0.31 -16.40 -19.97
C THR A 264 -0.57 -15.31 -19.36
N ILE A 265 -1.88 -15.49 -19.39
CA ILE A 265 -2.85 -14.53 -18.85
C ILE A 265 -2.68 -14.46 -17.33
N VAL A 266 -2.56 -15.61 -16.67
CA VAL A 266 -2.31 -15.72 -15.21
C VAL A 266 -1.07 -14.92 -14.81
N LYS A 267 0.05 -15.10 -15.51
CA LYS A 267 1.31 -14.36 -15.23
C LYS A 267 1.17 -12.84 -15.41
N ILE A 268 0.45 -12.40 -16.45
CA ILE A 268 0.22 -10.96 -16.71
C ILE A 268 -0.70 -10.36 -15.64
N VAL A 269 -1.82 -11.02 -15.35
CA VAL A 269 -2.81 -10.58 -14.36
C VAL A 269 -2.18 -10.51 -12.97
N PHE A 270 -1.38 -11.51 -12.61
CA PHE A 270 -0.62 -11.54 -11.37
C PHE A 270 0.37 -10.36 -11.30
N SER A 271 1.16 -10.13 -12.36
CA SER A 271 2.11 -9.00 -12.39
C SER A 271 1.40 -7.64 -12.25
N LEU A 272 0.25 -7.49 -12.93
CA LEU A 272 -0.55 -6.28 -12.87
C LEU A 272 -1.12 -6.05 -11.46
N GLN A 273 -1.52 -7.11 -10.74
CA GLN A 273 -1.98 -7.00 -9.35
C GLN A 273 -0.98 -6.26 -8.45
N PHE A 274 0.31 -6.61 -8.54
CA PHE A 274 1.38 -6.06 -7.71
C PHE A 274 1.62 -4.58 -8.02
N LEU A 275 1.64 -4.23 -9.31
CA LEU A 275 1.74 -2.85 -9.78
C LEU A 275 0.56 -2.01 -9.31
N MET A 276 -0.66 -2.54 -9.44
CA MET A 276 -1.89 -1.80 -9.15
C MET A 276 -2.04 -1.45 -7.67
N TYR A 277 -1.65 -2.33 -6.73
CA TYR A 277 -1.64 -1.98 -5.31
C TYR A 277 -0.68 -0.83 -4.99
N SER A 278 0.49 -0.86 -5.61
CA SER A 278 1.56 0.10 -5.35
C SER A 278 1.22 1.46 -5.95
N PHE A 279 0.85 1.50 -7.24
CA PHE A 279 0.44 2.73 -7.93
C PHE A 279 -0.83 3.35 -7.34
N SER A 280 -1.84 2.55 -7.01
CA SER A 280 -3.06 3.09 -6.39
C SER A 280 -2.76 3.72 -5.02
N THR A 281 -1.97 3.07 -4.18
CA THR A 281 -1.64 3.58 -2.84
C THR A 281 -0.91 4.91 -2.93
N ILE A 282 0.15 5.00 -3.75
CA ILE A 282 0.91 6.24 -3.95
C ILE A 282 0.05 7.29 -4.66
N GLY A 283 -0.67 6.88 -5.69
CA GLY A 283 -1.48 7.74 -6.56
C GLY A 283 -2.60 8.46 -5.81
N PHE A 284 -3.39 7.73 -5.03
CA PHE A 284 -4.52 8.33 -4.32
C PHE A 284 -4.11 9.08 -3.04
N MET A 285 -3.02 8.67 -2.37
CA MET A 285 -2.63 9.24 -1.08
C MET A 285 -1.58 10.33 -1.16
N ILE A 286 -0.59 10.18 -2.04
CA ILE A 286 0.63 11.01 -2.05
C ILE A 286 0.58 12.05 -3.17
N LEU A 287 0.18 11.68 -4.40
CA LEU A 287 0.16 12.62 -5.54
C LEU A 287 -0.62 13.91 -5.26
N PRO A 288 -1.82 13.90 -4.62
CA PRO A 288 -2.53 15.14 -4.34
C PRO A 288 -1.74 16.09 -3.43
N ARG A 289 -0.90 15.56 -2.53
CA ARG A 289 -0.08 16.35 -1.61
C ARG A 289 1.14 16.92 -2.30
N ILE A 290 1.77 16.13 -3.18
CA ILE A 290 2.84 16.62 -4.06
C ILE A 290 2.32 17.80 -4.89
N TYR A 291 1.14 17.65 -5.48
CA TYR A 291 0.47 18.71 -6.22
C TYR A 291 0.23 19.97 -5.37
N TYR A 292 -0.30 19.84 -4.14
CA TYR A 292 -0.54 21.00 -3.29
C TYR A 292 0.73 21.71 -2.84
N VAL A 293 1.80 20.99 -2.51
CA VAL A 293 3.09 21.59 -2.16
C VAL A 293 3.70 22.31 -3.36
N TRP A 294 3.62 21.71 -4.55
CA TRP A 294 4.05 22.36 -5.79
C TRP A 294 3.22 23.62 -6.10
N TYR A 295 1.90 23.56 -5.90
CA TYR A 295 1.00 24.69 -6.09
C TYR A 295 1.35 25.84 -5.14
N GLU A 296 1.51 25.57 -3.84
CA GLU A 296 1.92 26.57 -2.84
C GLU A 296 3.26 27.21 -3.22
N TYR A 297 4.21 26.41 -3.71
CA TYR A 297 5.52 26.90 -4.17
C TYR A 297 5.40 27.82 -5.41
N ARG A 298 4.50 27.50 -6.34
CA ARG A 298 4.35 28.26 -7.60
C ARG A 298 3.55 29.55 -7.44
N TYR A 299 2.50 29.54 -6.63
CA TYR A 299 1.56 30.66 -6.50
C TYR A 299 1.70 31.43 -5.18
N GLY A 300 2.48 30.94 -4.22
CA GLY A 300 2.66 31.57 -2.91
C GLY A 300 1.46 31.44 -1.96
N HIS A 301 0.36 30.84 -2.42
CA HIS A 301 -0.83 30.56 -1.63
C HIS A 301 -1.42 29.20 -1.99
N LEU A 302 -2.27 28.66 -1.10
CA LEU A 302 -3.05 27.45 -1.36
C LEU A 302 -4.26 27.78 -2.25
N PRO A 303 -4.81 26.80 -3.00
CA PRO A 303 -6.05 27.00 -3.73
C PRO A 303 -7.18 27.39 -2.76
N GLU A 304 -8.06 28.33 -3.15
CA GLU A 304 -9.09 28.91 -2.27
C GLU A 304 -10.06 27.87 -1.68
N TYR A 305 -10.26 26.73 -2.35
CA TYR A 305 -11.10 25.65 -1.86
C TYR A 305 -10.45 24.80 -0.75
N VAL A 306 -9.15 24.98 -0.47
CA VAL A 306 -8.41 24.24 0.55
C VAL A 306 -8.36 25.06 1.83
N VAL A 307 -9.34 24.84 2.72
CA VAL A 307 -9.35 25.45 4.05
C VAL A 307 -8.43 24.66 4.98
N MET A 308 -7.34 25.28 5.44
CA MET A 308 -6.39 24.69 6.39
C MET A 308 -6.92 24.79 7.81
N ILE A 309 -7.42 23.68 8.35
CA ILE A 309 -7.90 23.62 9.72
C ILE A 309 -6.72 23.60 10.68
N GLY A 310 -6.74 24.53 11.63
CA GLY A 310 -5.65 24.76 12.59
C GLY A 310 -4.64 25.83 12.15
N GLY A 311 -4.78 26.41 10.95
CA GLY A 311 -3.99 27.57 10.51
C GLY A 311 -4.65 28.92 10.79
N GLY A 312 -5.91 28.93 11.23
CA GLY A 312 -6.61 30.15 11.59
C GLY A 312 -5.98 30.78 12.81
N ARG A 313 -5.51 32.03 12.69
CA ARG A 313 -5.33 32.90 13.85
C ARG A 313 -6.67 32.87 14.59
N THR A 314 -6.69 32.26 15.77
CA THR A 314 -7.80 32.45 16.69
C THR A 314 -7.76 33.92 17.06
N ILE A 315 -8.53 34.73 16.34
CA ILE A 315 -8.89 36.06 16.83
C ILE A 315 -9.76 35.74 18.03
N VAL A 316 -9.12 35.70 19.20
CA VAL A 316 -9.84 35.75 20.48
C VAL A 316 -10.55 37.08 20.38
N ARG A 317 -11.85 37.04 20.08
CA ARG A 317 -12.71 38.21 20.18
C ARG A 317 -12.62 38.56 21.65
N GLY A 318 -11.76 39.52 21.98
CA GLY A 318 -11.68 40.10 23.30
C GLY A 318 -13.12 40.41 23.65
N ILE A 319 -13.61 39.79 24.72
CA ILE A 319 -14.79 40.31 25.38
C ILE A 319 -14.30 41.66 25.86
N ASP A 320 -14.65 42.72 25.12
CA ASP A 320 -14.49 44.08 25.58
C ASP A 320 -15.26 44.15 26.89
N ALA A 321 -14.52 44.08 27.99
CA ALA A 321 -14.99 44.28 29.35
C ALA A 321 -15.24 45.77 29.59
N THR A 322 -15.92 46.43 28.66
CA THR A 322 -16.33 47.82 28.71
C THR A 322 -17.84 47.91 28.50
N SER A 323 -18.55 47.26 29.40
CA SER A 323 -19.91 47.64 29.77
C SER A 323 -19.95 47.71 31.28
N SER A 324 -20.13 48.93 31.78
CA SER A 324 -20.33 49.35 33.18
C SER A 324 -19.09 49.86 33.92
N ALA A 325 -18.63 51.05 33.55
CA ALA A 325 -18.76 52.23 34.43
C ALA A 325 -18.34 53.50 33.66
N ASP A 326 -19.11 54.57 33.89
CA ASP A 326 -18.72 55.98 33.77
C ASP A 326 -18.86 56.69 32.42
N ASP A 327 -20.06 57.26 32.26
CA ASP A 327 -20.22 58.66 31.87
C ASP A 327 -19.32 59.57 32.72
N VAL A 328 -18.07 59.83 32.31
CA VAL A 328 -17.38 61.09 32.65
C VAL A 328 -16.39 61.45 31.53
N ASN A 329 -16.89 62.24 30.59
CA ASN A 329 -16.28 63.44 30.03
C ASN A 329 -14.81 63.73 30.45
N ASN A 330 -13.83 63.45 29.57
CA ASN A 330 -12.69 64.36 29.44
C ASN A 330 -11.88 64.17 28.16
N ASN A 331 -11.66 65.29 27.48
CA ASN A 331 -10.62 65.51 26.49
C ASN A 331 -9.25 65.17 27.09
N ASN A 332 -8.41 64.41 26.38
CA ASN A 332 -7.03 64.83 26.09
C ASN A 332 -6.27 63.86 25.18
N ASN A 333 -5.45 64.49 24.36
CA ASN A 333 -4.47 63.93 23.43
C ASN A 333 -3.51 62.94 24.11
N GLY A 334 -3.13 61.87 23.39
CA GLY A 334 -2.03 61.00 23.81
C GLY A 334 -1.84 59.82 22.88
N SER A 335 -0.94 59.98 21.91
CA SER A 335 -0.42 58.92 21.05
C SER A 335 0.47 58.00 21.88
N GLU A 336 0.19 56.69 21.90
CA GLU A 336 1.17 55.69 22.33
C GLU A 336 1.00 54.37 21.57
N ASN A 337 2.10 53.92 20.97
CA ASN A 337 2.21 52.72 20.16
C ASN A 337 2.31 51.49 21.06
N GLY A 338 1.30 50.60 21.00
CA GLY A 338 1.33 49.29 21.64
C GLY A 338 1.73 48.19 20.66
N GLU A 339 2.96 47.72 20.76
CA GLU A 339 3.52 46.59 20.04
C GLU A 339 3.00 45.27 20.68
N ILE A 340 2.26 44.47 19.91
CA ILE A 340 1.68 43.20 20.38
C ILE A 340 2.67 42.07 20.08
N GLU A 341 3.33 41.59 21.14
CA GLU A 341 4.23 40.44 21.11
C GLU A 341 3.43 39.12 21.07
N ILE A 342 3.56 38.40 19.95
CA ILE A 342 2.87 37.11 19.74
C ILE A 342 3.75 35.99 20.29
N VAL A 343 3.39 35.47 21.47
CA VAL A 343 4.02 34.29 22.07
C VAL A 343 3.57 33.05 21.31
N SER A 344 4.45 32.48 20.48
CA SER A 344 4.25 31.17 19.86
C SER A 344 4.61 30.07 20.85
N SER A 345 3.61 29.43 21.43
CA SER A 345 3.81 28.20 22.21
C SER A 345 4.08 27.02 21.27
N GLU A 346 5.33 26.57 21.22
CA GLU A 346 5.75 25.33 20.55
C GLU A 346 5.09 24.10 21.21
N LEU A 347 4.27 23.40 20.44
CA LEU A 347 3.67 22.14 20.85
C LEU A 347 4.58 20.99 20.41
N SER A 348 5.46 20.52 21.30
CA SER A 348 6.24 19.31 21.11
C SER A 348 5.35 18.07 21.31
N ILE A 349 5.17 17.28 20.25
CA ILE A 349 4.59 15.91 20.29
C ILE A 349 5.70 14.91 20.05
#